data_AF-A0A7S1LEP6-F1
#
_entry.id   AF-A0A7S1LEP6-F1
#
_cell.length_a   1.000
_cell.length_b   1.000
_cell.length_c   1.000
_cell.angle_alpha   90.00
_cell.angle_beta   90.00
_cell.angle_gamma   90.00
#
_symmetry.space_group_name_H-M   'P 1'
#
loop_
_entity.id
_entity.type
_entity.pdbx_description
1 polymer ?
#
loop_
_entity_poly.entity_id
_entity_poly.type
_entity_poly.pdbx_seq_one_letter_code
_entity_poly.pdbx_strand_id
1 'polypeptide(L)'
;SFCTLLAKQLTMLRSARVLCASAMSHLSFDRAPRHRQATKEEHVAEGSKLDPSAVPVYVMPDIISEAEEQSLLRFTSGLFEPLDFAEGHFDQLIEHYKEFYRSWERLTPEAVAAEIEDTQSSAAAAANPEAEAAAVVEALTRARDTAQSFLPTVPLQDRVHFLQLEPRGFIRPHADETRNSSGIVAGLTLGSGRVMSLTHPEEPDAGSIDMLLAPRSLYVLAGTARNDWYHSVDAEGPD
;
A
#
# COMPACT_ATOMS: atom_id res chain seq x y z
N SER A 1 34.16 31.85 37.04
CA SER A 1 34.70 31.27 35.81
C SER A 1 33.61 31.25 34.74
N PHE A 2 33.55 32.33 33.94
CA PHE A 2 32.61 32.49 32.82
C PHE A 2 32.97 31.55 31.63
N CYS A 3 34.15 30.92 31.70
CA CYS A 3 34.66 29.94 30.74
C CYS A 3 34.07 28.52 30.88
N THR A 4 33.45 28.17 32.01
CA THR A 4 32.95 26.79 32.21
C THR A 4 31.48 26.61 31.79
N LEU A 5 30.72 27.70 31.64
CA LEU A 5 29.31 27.65 31.21
C LEU A 5 29.17 27.58 29.67
N LEU A 6 30.10 28.20 28.93
CA LEU A 6 30.13 28.16 27.47
C LEU A 6 30.52 26.77 26.94
N ALA A 7 31.38 26.04 27.66
CA ALA A 7 31.78 24.70 27.27
C ALA A 7 30.62 23.69 27.34
N LYS A 8 29.68 23.81 28.28
CA LYS A 8 28.49 22.93 28.35
C LYS A 8 27.41 23.27 27.33
N GLN A 9 27.29 24.54 26.90
CA GLN A 9 26.42 24.90 25.77
C GLN A 9 27.01 24.47 24.42
N LEU A 10 28.34 24.47 24.27
CA LEU A 10 29.01 24.03 23.04
C LEU A 10 29.10 22.50 22.89
N THR A 11 28.94 21.72 23.96
CA THR A 11 28.79 20.25 23.85
C THR A 11 27.36 19.81 23.51
N MET A 12 26.34 20.64 23.79
CA MET A 12 24.96 20.37 23.32
C MET A 12 24.75 20.72 21.84
N LEU A 13 25.63 21.51 21.24
CA LEU A 13 25.50 21.99 19.85
C LEU A 13 26.38 21.24 18.83
N ARG A 14 27.09 20.18 19.25
CA ARG A 14 27.95 19.37 18.35
C ARG A 14 27.54 17.90 18.19
N SER A 15 26.49 17.45 18.87
CA SER A 15 25.83 16.15 18.59
C SER A 15 24.51 16.27 17.83
N ALA A 16 24.18 17.46 17.30
CA ALA A 16 23.09 17.64 16.33
C ALA A 16 23.53 17.28 14.88
N ARG A 17 24.47 16.35 14.73
CA ARG A 17 24.98 15.83 13.45
C ARG A 17 24.87 14.30 13.37
N VAL A 18 23.84 13.72 13.99
CA VAL A 18 23.36 12.33 13.82
C VAL A 18 21.94 12.38 14.38
N LEU A 19 20.85 12.59 13.63
CA LEU A 19 20.31 11.86 12.50
C LEU A 19 19.57 12.88 11.62
N CYS A 20 20.15 13.29 10.51
CA CYS A 20 19.30 13.58 9.36
C CYS A 20 18.93 12.20 8.80
N ALA A 21 18.01 11.52 9.48
CA ALA A 21 17.17 10.57 8.77
C ALA A 21 16.43 11.46 7.78
N SER A 22 16.98 11.60 6.57
CA SER A 22 16.16 11.95 5.42
C SER A 22 15.00 10.99 5.52
N ALA A 23 13.81 11.46 5.91
CA ALA A 23 12.62 10.66 5.81
C ALA A 23 12.61 10.17 4.37
N MET A 24 12.85 8.87 4.16
CA MET A 24 12.92 8.36 2.80
C MET A 24 11.56 8.66 2.19
N SER A 25 11.55 9.50 1.16
CA SER A 25 10.35 9.72 0.40
C SER A 25 9.97 8.38 -0.21
N HIS A 26 8.78 7.88 0.13
CA HIS A 26 8.25 6.66 -0.46
C HIS A 26 7.72 6.91 -1.88
N LEU A 27 7.90 8.12 -2.40
CA LEU A 27 7.42 8.58 -3.69
C LEU A 27 8.53 9.40 -4.36
N SER A 28 8.85 9.08 -5.62
CA SER A 28 9.83 9.82 -6.43
C SER A 28 9.21 10.27 -7.75
N PHE A 29 9.47 11.55 -8.07
CA PHE A 29 9.12 12.19 -9.35
C PHE A 29 10.37 12.50 -10.18
N ASP A 30 11.54 11.96 -9.81
CA ASP A 30 12.82 12.29 -10.49
C ASP A 30 12.77 11.94 -11.98
N ARG A 31 12.04 10.87 -12.32
CA ARG A 31 11.81 10.43 -13.70
C ARG A 31 10.60 11.10 -14.35
N ALA A 32 9.82 11.89 -13.62
CA ALA A 32 8.62 12.60 -14.09
C ALA A 32 8.61 14.08 -13.63
N PRO A 33 9.63 14.89 -13.98
CA PRO A 33 9.85 16.22 -13.40
C PRO A 33 8.79 17.27 -13.75
N ARG A 34 7.89 16.96 -14.71
CA ARG A 34 6.74 17.80 -15.06
C ARG A 34 5.56 17.58 -14.12
N HIS A 35 5.58 16.52 -13.33
CA HIS A 35 4.52 16.15 -12.42
C HIS A 35 4.94 16.41 -10.97
N ARG A 36 3.94 16.52 -10.11
CA ARG A 36 4.08 16.62 -8.67
C ARG A 36 3.00 15.79 -8.01
N GLN A 37 3.19 15.50 -6.74
CA GLN A 37 2.12 14.95 -5.91
C GLN A 37 1.01 15.99 -5.74
N ALA A 38 -0.24 15.59 -5.95
CA ALA A 38 -1.40 16.39 -5.53
C ALA A 38 -1.50 16.35 -4.00
N THR A 39 -1.81 17.48 -3.34
CA THR A 39 -2.12 17.42 -1.91
C THR A 39 -3.45 16.70 -1.70
N LYS A 40 -3.67 16.19 -0.48
CA LYS A 40 -4.96 15.54 -0.18
C LYS A 40 -6.10 16.53 -0.32
N GLU A 41 -5.90 17.77 0.13
CA GLU A 41 -6.88 18.86 0.07
C GLU A 41 -7.25 19.21 -1.38
N GLU A 42 -6.26 19.28 -2.27
CA GLU A 42 -6.50 19.48 -3.71
C GLU A 42 -7.36 18.35 -4.29
N HIS A 43 -7.12 17.11 -3.88
CA HIS A 43 -7.85 15.94 -4.38
C HIS A 43 -9.30 15.86 -3.86
N VAL A 44 -9.51 16.10 -2.56
CA VAL A 44 -10.84 15.98 -1.93
C VAL A 44 -11.70 17.25 -2.07
N ALA A 45 -11.14 18.34 -2.58
CA ALA A 45 -11.88 19.59 -2.80
C ALA A 45 -12.97 19.42 -3.86
N GLU A 46 -14.23 19.49 -3.41
CA GLU A 46 -15.42 19.34 -4.25
C GLU A 46 -15.46 20.35 -5.41
N GLY A 47 -15.72 19.86 -6.62
CA GLY A 47 -15.90 20.69 -7.82
C GLY A 47 -14.63 21.31 -8.40
N SER A 48 -13.45 21.07 -7.80
CA SER A 48 -12.19 21.55 -8.33
C SER A 48 -11.58 20.52 -9.30
N LYS A 49 -11.21 20.96 -10.51
CA LYS A 49 -10.39 20.15 -11.41
C LYS A 49 -8.94 20.26 -10.95
N LEU A 50 -8.29 19.14 -10.67
CA LEU A 50 -6.86 19.10 -10.35
C LEU A 50 -6.05 19.71 -11.50
N ASP A 51 -4.94 20.38 -11.14
CA ASP A 51 -3.92 20.77 -12.11
C ASP A 51 -3.42 19.52 -12.87
N PRO A 52 -3.25 19.53 -14.20
CA PRO A 52 -2.78 18.36 -14.95
C PRO A 52 -1.42 17.81 -14.50
N SER A 53 -0.56 18.65 -13.91
CA SER A 53 0.72 18.22 -13.32
C SER A 53 0.56 17.54 -11.96
N ALA A 54 -0.58 17.72 -11.29
CA ALA A 54 -0.84 17.19 -9.96
C ALA A 54 -1.40 15.77 -10.05
N VAL A 55 -0.61 14.80 -9.62
CA VAL A 55 -0.97 13.37 -9.64
C VAL A 55 -1.41 12.95 -8.22
N PRO A 56 -2.69 12.55 -8.02
CA PRO A 56 -3.23 12.11 -6.73
C PRO A 56 -2.78 10.68 -6.38
N VAL A 57 -1.50 10.56 -6.06
CA VAL A 57 -0.82 9.33 -5.65
C VAL A 57 -0.19 9.52 -4.27
N TYR A 58 -0.35 8.54 -3.38
CA TYR A 58 0.08 8.66 -1.98
C TYR A 58 0.67 7.35 -1.46
N VAL A 59 1.63 7.46 -0.54
CA VAL A 59 2.13 6.35 0.28
C VAL A 59 2.16 6.80 1.73
N MET A 60 1.42 6.12 2.59
CA MET A 60 1.48 6.31 4.05
C MET A 60 2.27 5.16 4.67
N PRO A 61 3.50 5.38 5.14
CA PRO A 61 4.29 4.34 5.81
C PRO A 61 3.74 4.04 7.20
N ASP A 62 4.03 2.83 7.69
CA ASP A 62 3.76 2.37 9.05
C ASP A 62 2.32 2.65 9.54
N ILE A 63 1.33 2.45 8.66
CA ILE A 63 -0.09 2.60 9.02
C ILE A 63 -0.53 1.49 9.98
N ILE A 64 0.13 0.34 9.93
CA ILE A 64 -0.06 -0.76 10.87
C ILE A 64 1.23 -1.01 11.65
N SER A 65 1.09 -1.56 12.85
CA SER A 65 2.20 -2.03 13.67
C SER A 65 2.77 -3.35 13.15
N GLU A 66 3.97 -3.70 13.60
CA GLU A 66 4.58 -4.99 13.32
C GLU A 66 3.73 -6.16 13.84
N ALA A 67 3.11 -6.03 15.02
CA ALA A 67 2.25 -7.08 15.58
C ALA A 67 1.00 -7.33 14.73
N GLU A 68 0.40 -6.27 14.19
CA GLU A 68 -0.73 -6.34 13.27
C GLU A 68 -0.33 -6.96 11.93
N GLU A 69 0.81 -6.57 11.38
CA GLU A 69 1.36 -7.19 10.17
C GLU A 69 1.57 -8.69 10.36
N GLN A 70 2.17 -9.11 11.48
CA GLN A 70 2.39 -10.52 11.76
C GLN A 70 1.07 -11.30 11.88
N SER A 71 0.02 -10.68 12.43
CA SER A 71 -1.31 -11.29 12.53
C SER A 71 -1.97 -11.43 11.16
N LEU A 72 -1.86 -10.40 10.32
CA LEU A 72 -2.33 -10.45 8.92
C LEU A 72 -1.60 -11.49 8.08
N LEU A 73 -0.27 -11.60 8.24
CA LEU A 73 0.53 -12.59 7.53
C LEU A 73 0.13 -14.02 7.94
N ARG A 74 -0.08 -14.30 9.23
CA ARG A 74 -0.53 -15.62 9.68
C ARG A 74 -1.93 -15.95 9.18
N PHE A 75 -2.88 -15.01 9.32
CA PHE A 75 -4.25 -15.16 8.80
C PHE A 75 -4.25 -15.47 7.30
N THR A 76 -3.54 -14.69 6.50
CA THR A 76 -3.52 -14.86 5.04
C THR A 76 -2.72 -16.08 4.59
N SER A 77 -1.66 -16.47 5.30
CA SER A 77 -0.84 -17.64 4.93
C SER A 77 -1.67 -18.92 4.89
N GLY A 78 -2.53 -19.16 5.89
CA GLY A 78 -3.41 -20.33 5.92
C GLY A 78 -4.42 -20.38 4.77
N LEU A 79 -4.80 -19.21 4.23
CA LEU A 79 -5.69 -19.09 3.07
C LEU A 79 -4.97 -19.22 1.73
N PHE A 80 -3.69 -18.85 1.67
CA PHE A 80 -2.87 -18.97 0.46
C PHE A 80 -2.21 -20.34 0.31
N GLU A 81 -1.97 -21.08 1.39
CA GLU A 81 -1.31 -22.39 1.36
C GLU A 81 -1.98 -23.39 0.41
N PRO A 82 -3.32 -23.51 0.37
CA PRO A 82 -3.99 -24.45 -0.53
C PRO A 82 -4.03 -24.02 -2.00
N LEU A 83 -3.67 -22.77 -2.31
CA LEU A 83 -3.73 -22.23 -3.67
C LEU A 83 -2.41 -22.49 -4.40
N ASP A 84 -2.48 -22.81 -5.69
CA ASP A 84 -1.29 -22.85 -6.56
C ASP A 84 -0.96 -21.46 -7.09
N PHE A 85 0.33 -21.21 -7.34
CA PHE A 85 0.73 -20.00 -8.07
C PHE A 85 0.24 -20.09 -9.51
N ALA A 86 -0.50 -19.07 -9.94
CA ALA A 86 -0.86 -18.90 -11.34
C ALA A 86 0.37 -18.44 -12.12
N GLU A 87 0.69 -19.14 -13.22
CA GLU A 87 1.73 -18.71 -14.16
C GLU A 87 1.32 -17.45 -14.94
N GLY A 88 0.02 -17.17 -15.02
CA GLY A 88 -0.53 -15.92 -15.55
C GLY A 88 -2.07 -15.94 -15.54
N HIS A 89 -2.67 -14.76 -15.45
CA HIS A 89 -4.11 -14.58 -15.64
C HIS A 89 -4.48 -14.59 -17.14
N PHE A 90 -5.76 -14.72 -17.51
CA PHE A 90 -6.16 -14.75 -18.92
C PHE A 90 -5.85 -13.44 -19.67
N ASP A 91 -5.73 -12.33 -18.94
CA ASP A 91 -5.34 -11.01 -19.45
C ASP A 91 -3.83 -10.75 -19.36
N GLN A 92 -3.05 -11.70 -18.82
CA GLN A 92 -1.60 -11.67 -18.69
C GLN A 92 -1.04 -10.47 -17.89
N LEU A 93 -1.85 -9.85 -17.02
CA LEU A 93 -1.43 -8.66 -16.28
C LEU A 93 -0.57 -8.97 -15.05
N ILE A 94 -0.83 -10.10 -14.39
CA ILE A 94 -0.13 -10.52 -13.17
C ILE A 94 0.48 -11.91 -13.41
N GLU A 95 1.75 -12.08 -13.04
CA GLU A 95 2.50 -13.34 -13.19
C GLU A 95 3.11 -13.78 -11.86
N HIS A 96 3.15 -15.11 -11.65
CA HIS A 96 3.65 -15.77 -10.43
C HIS A 96 2.97 -15.27 -9.16
N TYR A 97 1.65 -15.42 -9.11
CA TYR A 97 0.82 -14.89 -8.03
C TYR A 97 -0.20 -15.89 -7.50
N LYS A 98 -0.69 -15.66 -6.28
CA LYS A 98 -1.91 -16.27 -5.73
C LYS A 98 -2.88 -15.16 -5.38
N GLU A 99 -4.18 -15.40 -5.58
CA GLU A 99 -5.19 -14.43 -5.18
C GLU A 99 -6.46 -15.09 -4.65
N PHE A 100 -7.16 -14.34 -3.81
CA PHE A 100 -8.54 -14.60 -3.47
C PHE A 100 -9.25 -13.31 -3.09
N TYR A 101 -10.58 -13.38 -2.98
CA TYR A 101 -11.41 -12.25 -2.57
C TYR A 101 -12.19 -12.57 -1.30
N ARG A 102 -12.46 -11.53 -0.51
CA ARG A 102 -13.42 -11.56 0.60
C ARG A 102 -14.35 -10.36 0.52
N SER A 103 -15.54 -10.53 1.07
CA SER A 103 -16.45 -9.43 1.35
C SER A 103 -15.99 -8.73 2.63
N TRP A 104 -15.92 -7.40 2.62
CA TRP A 104 -15.57 -6.57 3.76
C TRP A 104 -16.56 -6.77 4.90
N GLU A 105 -17.85 -6.84 4.59
CA GLU A 105 -18.92 -7.14 5.55
C GLU A 105 -18.74 -8.49 6.26
N ARG A 106 -17.95 -9.41 5.69
CA ARG A 106 -17.65 -10.72 6.28
C ARG A 106 -16.32 -10.78 7.03
N LEU A 107 -15.53 -9.71 7.03
CA LEU A 107 -14.28 -9.64 7.79
C LEU A 107 -14.56 -9.14 9.22
N THR A 108 -15.45 -9.84 9.93
CA THR A 108 -15.71 -9.60 11.36
C THR A 108 -14.72 -10.36 12.23
N PRO A 109 -14.46 -9.94 13.48
CA PRO A 109 -13.56 -10.65 14.37
C PRO A 109 -13.95 -12.13 14.55
N GLU A 110 -15.24 -12.44 14.61
CA GLU A 110 -15.73 -13.81 14.78
C GLU A 110 -15.47 -14.66 13.53
N ALA A 111 -15.72 -14.11 12.33
CA ALA A 111 -15.49 -14.81 11.07
C ALA A 111 -14.00 -15.04 10.81
N VAL A 112 -13.16 -14.03 11.12
CA VAL A 112 -11.71 -14.13 10.99
C VAL A 112 -11.14 -15.13 12.01
N ALA A 113 -11.63 -15.12 13.25
CA ALA A 113 -11.21 -16.11 14.26
C ALA A 113 -11.53 -17.54 13.81
N ALA A 114 -12.73 -17.77 13.26
CA ALA A 114 -13.10 -19.07 12.70
C ALA A 114 -12.20 -19.49 11.52
N GLU A 115 -11.87 -18.57 10.59
CA GLU A 115 -10.93 -18.86 9.49
C GLU A 115 -9.52 -19.19 10.00
N ILE A 116 -9.06 -18.51 11.05
CA ILE A 116 -7.77 -18.79 11.69
C ILE A 116 -7.76 -20.21 12.28
N GLU A 117 -8.82 -20.58 13.01
CA GLU A 117 -8.95 -21.92 13.60
C GLU A 117 -9.02 -23.02 12.54
N ASP A 118 -9.75 -22.79 11.44
CA ASP A 118 -9.91 -23.76 10.35
C ASP A 118 -8.62 -23.99 9.55
N THR A 119 -7.80 -22.95 9.38
CA THR A 119 -6.60 -23.01 8.52
C THR A 119 -5.32 -23.40 9.27
N GLN A 120 -5.25 -23.17 10.59
CA GLN A 120 -4.06 -23.51 11.36
C GLN A 120 -4.06 -25.00 11.77
N SER A 121 -3.49 -25.85 10.91
CA SER A 121 -3.19 -27.25 11.23
C SER A 121 -2.16 -27.34 12.37
N SER A 122 -2.63 -27.59 13.59
CA SER A 122 -2.01 -28.05 14.87
C SER A 122 -0.55 -27.74 15.28
N ALA A 123 0.32 -27.17 14.44
CA ALA A 123 1.73 -26.89 14.73
C ALA A 123 1.99 -25.42 15.09
N ALA A 124 1.09 -24.50 14.71
CA ALA A 124 1.19 -23.06 14.98
C ALA A 124 -0.19 -22.47 15.35
N ALA A 125 -0.96 -23.17 16.18
CA ALA A 125 -2.22 -22.63 16.69
C ALA A 125 -1.94 -21.26 17.33
N ALA A 126 -2.66 -20.23 16.86
CA ALA A 126 -2.65 -18.92 17.45
C ALA A 126 -2.88 -19.12 18.96
N ALA A 127 -1.97 -18.62 19.78
CA ALA A 127 -2.09 -18.75 21.24
C ALA A 127 -3.41 -18.15 21.75
N ASN A 128 -4.03 -17.26 20.95
CA ASN A 128 -5.35 -16.71 21.13
C ASN A 128 -5.95 -16.27 19.77
N PRO A 129 -6.78 -17.08 19.09
CA PRO A 129 -7.40 -16.74 17.81
C PRO A 129 -8.25 -15.47 17.84
N GLU A 130 -8.94 -15.19 18.96
CA GLU A 130 -9.77 -13.99 19.11
C GLU A 130 -8.92 -12.72 19.10
N ALA A 131 -7.79 -12.73 19.82
CA ALA A 131 -6.87 -11.59 19.85
C ALA A 131 -6.19 -11.36 18.50
N GLU A 132 -5.85 -12.44 17.79
CA GLU A 132 -5.28 -12.37 16.45
C GLU A 132 -6.29 -11.82 15.44
N ALA A 133 -7.54 -12.31 15.49
CA ALA A 133 -8.62 -11.81 14.66
C ALA A 133 -8.92 -10.33 14.92
N ALA A 134 -8.93 -9.90 16.18
CA ALA A 134 -9.08 -8.50 16.53
C ALA A 134 -7.98 -7.62 15.91
N ALA A 135 -6.71 -8.05 15.98
CA ALA A 135 -5.59 -7.33 15.38
C ALA A 135 -5.69 -7.26 13.84
N VAL A 136 -6.12 -8.36 13.19
CA VAL A 136 -6.37 -8.40 11.74
C VAL A 136 -7.46 -7.41 11.35
N VAL A 137 -8.61 -7.46 12.02
CA VAL A 137 -9.75 -6.59 11.71
C VAL A 137 -9.43 -5.13 11.99
N GLU A 138 -8.71 -4.82 13.07
CA GLU A 138 -8.28 -3.46 13.37
C GLU A 138 -7.37 -2.90 12.27
N ALA A 139 -6.38 -3.69 11.85
CA ALA A 139 -5.44 -3.30 10.79
C ALA A 139 -6.16 -3.04 9.45
N LEU A 140 -7.06 -3.92 9.04
CA LEU A 140 -7.84 -3.75 7.81
C LEU A 140 -8.82 -2.57 7.91
N THR A 141 -9.45 -2.36 9.06
CA THR A 141 -10.34 -1.21 9.32
C THR A 141 -9.56 0.09 9.18
N ARG A 142 -8.38 0.18 9.80
CA ARG A 142 -7.54 1.38 9.70
C ARG A 142 -7.11 1.67 8.26
N ALA A 143 -6.74 0.63 7.51
CA ALA A 143 -6.41 0.78 6.10
C ALA A 143 -7.62 1.26 5.28
N ARG A 144 -8.80 0.66 5.50
CA ARG A 144 -10.05 1.03 4.82
C ARG A 144 -10.50 2.45 5.16
N ASP A 145 -10.48 2.84 6.43
CA ASP A 145 -10.87 4.19 6.87
C ASP A 145 -9.92 5.26 6.31
N THR A 146 -8.63 4.94 6.27
CA THR A 146 -7.63 5.82 5.65
C THR A 146 -7.90 5.98 4.16
N ALA A 147 -8.19 4.90 3.43
CA ALA A 147 -8.57 4.98 2.02
C ALA A 147 -9.90 5.74 1.82
N GLN A 148 -10.91 5.50 2.65
CA GLN A 148 -12.22 6.18 2.61
C GLN A 148 -12.09 7.69 2.78
N SER A 149 -11.08 8.15 3.52
CA SER A 149 -10.81 9.58 3.71
C SER A 149 -10.32 10.32 2.46
N PHE A 150 -9.95 9.61 1.38
CA PHE A 150 -9.67 10.18 0.06
C PHE A 150 -10.92 10.26 -0.83
N LEU A 151 -11.98 9.52 -0.48
CA LEU A 151 -13.28 9.53 -1.17
C LEU A 151 -14.42 9.86 -0.20
N PRO A 152 -14.47 11.06 0.40
CA PRO A 152 -15.39 11.35 1.51
C PRO A 152 -16.87 11.19 1.15
N THR A 153 -17.22 11.26 -0.13
CA THR A 153 -18.60 11.20 -0.63
C THR A 153 -18.94 9.90 -1.39
N VAL A 154 -17.94 9.03 -1.63
CA VAL A 154 -18.12 7.79 -2.40
C VAL A 154 -17.75 6.59 -1.52
N PRO A 155 -18.68 5.67 -1.23
CA PRO A 155 -18.37 4.51 -0.42
C PRO A 155 -17.37 3.59 -1.14
N LEU A 156 -16.44 3.04 -0.37
CA LEU A 156 -15.58 1.96 -0.85
C LEU A 156 -16.40 0.69 -1.10
N GLN A 157 -15.98 -0.09 -2.09
CA GLN A 157 -16.62 -1.35 -2.42
C GLN A 157 -16.49 -2.36 -1.27
N ASP A 158 -17.42 -3.32 -1.25
CA ASP A 158 -17.40 -4.43 -0.31
C ASP A 158 -16.34 -5.49 -0.66
N ARG A 159 -15.75 -5.46 -1.86
CA ARG A 159 -14.76 -6.46 -2.26
C ARG A 159 -13.35 -6.10 -1.76
N VAL A 160 -12.73 -7.01 -1.00
CA VAL A 160 -11.31 -6.96 -0.61
C VAL A 160 -10.54 -7.99 -1.41
N HIS A 161 -9.44 -7.57 -2.04
CA HIS A 161 -8.55 -8.41 -2.84
C HIS A 161 -7.30 -8.74 -2.03
N PHE A 162 -7.01 -10.03 -1.90
CA PHE A 162 -5.78 -10.51 -1.30
C PHE A 162 -4.90 -11.06 -2.43
N LEU A 163 -3.70 -10.52 -2.55
CA LEU A 163 -2.72 -10.86 -3.57
C LEU A 163 -1.40 -11.23 -2.91
N GLN A 164 -0.85 -12.38 -3.28
CA GLN A 164 0.51 -12.78 -2.93
C GLN A 164 1.34 -12.93 -4.20
N LEU A 165 2.50 -12.26 -4.24
CA LEU A 165 3.46 -12.38 -5.34
C LEU A 165 4.64 -13.24 -4.89
N GLU A 166 5.13 -14.13 -5.77
CA GLU A 166 6.45 -14.74 -5.58
C GLU A 166 7.56 -13.67 -5.63
N PRO A 167 8.78 -13.95 -5.13
CA PRO A 167 9.92 -13.04 -5.28
C PRO A 167 10.17 -12.60 -6.73
N ARG A 168 9.88 -13.47 -7.70
CA ARG A 168 9.98 -13.22 -9.16
C ARG A 168 8.66 -12.76 -9.81
N GLY A 169 7.57 -12.70 -9.06
CA GLY A 169 6.28 -12.27 -9.58
C GLY A 169 6.26 -10.77 -9.84
N PHE A 170 5.42 -10.33 -10.76
CA PHE A 170 5.32 -8.93 -11.14
C PHE A 170 3.92 -8.62 -11.68
N ILE A 171 3.64 -7.32 -11.78
CA ILE A 171 2.39 -6.79 -12.33
C ILE A 171 2.74 -5.87 -13.49
N ARG A 172 2.29 -6.20 -14.70
CA ARG A 172 2.54 -5.42 -15.92
C ARG A 172 1.82 -4.06 -15.88
N PRO A 173 2.30 -3.05 -16.63
CA PRO A 173 1.64 -1.76 -16.73
C PRO A 173 0.19 -1.88 -17.20
N HIS A 174 -0.75 -1.43 -16.37
CA HIS A 174 -2.17 -1.41 -16.70
C HIS A 174 -2.96 -0.39 -15.87
N ALA A 175 -4.18 -0.10 -16.31
CA ALA A 175 -5.17 0.58 -15.49
C ALA A 175 -6.25 -0.43 -15.08
N ASP A 176 -6.65 -0.40 -13.81
CA ASP A 176 -7.73 -1.25 -13.30
C ASP A 176 -9.03 -0.98 -14.05
N GLU A 177 -9.81 -2.03 -14.28
CA GLU A 177 -11.10 -1.89 -14.95
C GLU A 177 -12.06 -0.95 -14.18
N THR A 178 -12.54 0.09 -14.87
CA THR A 178 -13.31 1.20 -14.26
C THR A 178 -14.73 0.82 -13.85
N ARG A 179 -15.31 -0.22 -14.47
CA ARG A 179 -16.69 -0.67 -14.20
C ARG A 179 -16.91 -1.09 -12.74
N ASN A 180 -15.83 -1.44 -12.04
CA ASN A 180 -15.84 -1.92 -10.67
C ASN A 180 -14.87 -1.13 -9.77
N SER A 181 -14.78 0.20 -9.89
CA SER A 181 -14.01 0.99 -8.91
C SER A 181 -14.71 2.29 -8.52
N SER A 182 -14.63 2.64 -7.24
CA SER A 182 -15.10 3.92 -6.70
C SER A 182 -14.22 5.12 -7.11
N GLY A 183 -13.28 4.95 -8.04
CA GLY A 183 -12.29 5.97 -8.42
C GLY A 183 -11.02 5.96 -7.56
N ILE A 184 -10.81 4.88 -6.79
CA ILE A 184 -9.65 4.67 -5.92
C ILE A 184 -9.19 3.21 -5.99
N VAL A 185 -7.88 3.03 -5.81
CA VAL A 185 -7.23 1.77 -5.46
C VAL A 185 -6.36 2.06 -4.25
N ALA A 186 -6.51 1.27 -3.20
CA ALA A 186 -5.69 1.39 -2.00
C ALA A 186 -5.21 0.01 -1.56
N GLY A 187 -3.89 -0.16 -1.45
CA GLY A 187 -3.28 -1.45 -1.13
C GLY A 187 -2.38 -1.37 0.10
N LEU A 188 -2.66 -2.23 1.08
CA LEU A 188 -1.83 -2.43 2.26
C LEU A 188 -0.72 -3.43 1.92
N THR A 189 0.54 -3.00 2.05
CA THR A 189 1.70 -3.82 1.71
C THR A 189 2.18 -4.58 2.94
N LEU A 190 2.42 -5.88 2.81
CA LEU A 190 2.85 -6.77 3.89
C LEU A 190 4.10 -7.55 3.48
N GLY A 191 4.93 -7.92 4.45
CA GLY A 191 6.05 -8.85 4.24
C GLY A 191 7.26 -8.20 3.59
N SER A 192 7.39 -8.30 2.26
CA SER A 192 8.55 -7.76 1.51
C SER A 192 8.17 -6.52 0.73
N GLY A 193 9.01 -5.49 0.81
CA GLY A 193 8.79 -4.26 0.05
C GLY A 193 9.04 -4.42 -1.45
N ARG A 194 8.33 -3.63 -2.26
CA ARG A 194 8.37 -3.64 -3.73
C ARG A 194 8.32 -2.23 -4.30
N VAL A 195 8.56 -2.08 -5.60
CA VAL A 195 8.41 -0.78 -6.28
C VAL A 195 7.22 -0.81 -7.22
N MET A 196 6.30 0.15 -7.04
CA MET A 196 5.25 0.42 -8.00
C MET A 196 5.64 1.61 -8.88
N SER A 197 5.50 1.47 -10.19
CA SER A 197 5.76 2.56 -11.15
C SER A 197 4.48 2.98 -11.86
N LEU A 198 4.21 4.28 -11.91
CA LEU A 198 3.12 4.88 -12.68
C LEU A 198 3.68 5.51 -13.96
N THR A 199 3.07 5.18 -15.11
CA THR A 199 3.38 5.75 -16.42
C THR A 199 2.11 6.25 -17.11
N HIS A 200 2.21 7.29 -17.92
CA HIS A 200 1.05 7.82 -18.64
C HIS A 200 0.98 7.21 -20.05
N PRO A 201 -0.09 6.48 -20.40
CA PRO A 201 -0.18 5.75 -21.67
C PRO A 201 -0.21 6.67 -22.89
N GLU A 202 -0.72 7.90 -22.75
CA GLU A 202 -0.76 8.89 -23.84
C GLU A 202 0.44 9.84 -23.83
N GLU A 203 1.30 9.77 -22.78
CA GLU A 203 2.50 10.62 -22.66
C GLU A 203 3.73 9.78 -22.26
N PRO A 204 4.23 8.88 -23.14
CA PRO A 204 5.37 8.02 -22.79
C PRO A 204 6.63 8.79 -22.39
N ASP A 205 6.83 9.99 -22.97
CA ASP A 205 7.96 10.87 -22.67
C ASP A 205 7.82 11.65 -21.34
N ALA A 206 6.67 11.55 -20.66
CA ALA A 206 6.48 12.13 -19.33
C ALA A 206 7.27 11.39 -18.23
N GLY A 207 7.74 10.18 -18.55
CA GLY A 207 8.49 9.31 -17.67
C GLY A 207 7.62 8.63 -16.62
N SER A 208 8.18 8.31 -15.45
CA SER A 208 7.48 7.55 -14.41
C SER A 208 7.54 8.16 -13.03
N ILE A 209 6.50 7.87 -12.25
CA ILE A 209 6.42 8.17 -10.82
C ILE A 209 6.60 6.86 -10.06
N ASP A 210 7.60 6.81 -9.18
CA ASP A 210 7.98 5.58 -8.51
C ASP A 210 7.58 5.61 -7.04
N MET A 211 6.96 4.53 -6.57
CA MET A 211 6.46 4.37 -5.23
C MET A 211 7.19 3.21 -4.55
N LEU A 212 7.85 3.48 -3.43
CA LEU A 212 8.35 2.42 -2.55
C LEU A 212 7.19 1.89 -1.71
N LEU A 213 6.74 0.69 -2.03
CA LEU A 213 5.75 -0.05 -1.27
C LEU A 213 6.48 -0.79 -0.15
N ALA A 214 6.81 -0.09 0.94
CA ALA A 214 7.45 -0.70 2.10
C ALA A 214 6.43 -1.57 2.87
N PRO A 215 6.86 -2.61 3.61
CA PRO A 215 5.98 -3.35 4.51
C PRO A 215 5.29 -2.39 5.48
N ARG A 216 4.01 -2.65 5.79
CA ARG A 216 3.13 -1.83 6.63
C ARG A 216 2.76 -0.46 6.04
N SER A 217 3.09 -0.21 4.78
CA SER A 217 2.63 0.99 4.08
C SER A 217 1.29 0.75 3.40
N LEU A 218 0.47 1.79 3.34
CA LEU A 218 -0.72 1.85 2.50
C LEU A 218 -0.40 2.78 1.32
N TYR A 219 -0.54 2.28 0.09
CA TYR A 219 -0.53 3.15 -1.08
C TYR A 219 -1.95 3.49 -1.50
N VAL A 220 -2.13 4.66 -2.11
CA VAL A 220 -3.40 5.12 -2.66
C VAL A 220 -3.17 5.70 -4.05
N LEU A 221 -3.86 5.14 -5.03
CA LEU A 221 -4.08 5.73 -6.35
C LEU A 221 -5.52 6.23 -6.39
N ALA A 222 -5.74 7.52 -6.59
CA ALA A 222 -7.08 8.08 -6.67
C ALA A 222 -7.26 8.90 -7.95
N GLY A 223 -8.49 9.24 -8.32
CA GLY A 223 -8.76 10.16 -9.43
C GLY A 223 -7.98 9.83 -10.72
N THR A 224 -7.26 10.81 -11.27
CA THR A 224 -6.47 10.64 -12.50
C THR A 224 -5.37 9.59 -12.34
N ALA A 225 -4.70 9.49 -11.18
CA ALA A 225 -3.68 8.46 -10.94
C ALA A 225 -4.26 7.03 -11.03
N ARG A 226 -5.53 6.85 -10.69
CA ARG A 226 -6.23 5.56 -10.82
C ARG A 226 -6.82 5.31 -12.21
N ASN A 227 -7.27 6.36 -12.89
CA ASN A 227 -8.06 6.23 -14.12
C ASN A 227 -7.23 6.37 -15.40
N ASP A 228 -6.22 7.25 -15.36
CA ASP A 228 -5.52 7.72 -16.55
C ASP A 228 -4.08 7.21 -16.61
N TRP A 229 -3.51 6.77 -15.48
CA TRP A 229 -2.15 6.25 -15.39
C TRP A 229 -2.13 4.72 -15.36
N TYR A 230 -1.13 4.13 -16.01
CA TYR A 230 -0.81 2.72 -15.87
C TYR A 230 0.11 2.51 -14.68
N HIS A 231 -0.30 1.62 -13.78
CA HIS A 231 0.53 1.19 -12.66
C HIS A 231 1.09 -0.21 -12.94
N SER A 232 2.26 -0.47 -12.39
CA SER A 232 3.00 -1.73 -12.51
C SER A 232 3.77 -1.98 -11.22
N VAL A 233 4.06 -3.24 -10.90
CA VAL A 233 4.87 -3.61 -9.71
C VAL A 233 5.99 -4.53 -10.16
N ASP A 234 7.22 -4.08 -9.93
CA ASP A 234 8.47 -4.76 -10.30
C ASP A 234 8.53 -5.27 -11.76
N ALA A 235 7.67 -4.74 -12.65
CA ALA A 235 7.75 -5.02 -14.06
C ALA A 235 8.86 -4.18 -14.67
N GLU A 236 9.77 -4.83 -15.38
CA GLU A 236 10.71 -4.12 -16.23
C GLU A 236 9.92 -3.43 -17.36
N GLY A 237 10.36 -2.22 -17.75
CA GLY A 237 9.77 -1.53 -18.89
C GLY A 237 9.91 -2.38 -20.15
N PRO A 238 9.07 -2.17 -21.18
CA PRO A 238 9.27 -2.87 -22.45
C PRO A 238 10.66 -2.53 -23.01
N ASP A 239 11.45 -3.56 -23.29
CA ASP A 239 12.66 -3.48 -24.12
C ASP A 239 12.35 -2.92 -25.52
#